data_AF-A0A849BJJ1-F1
#
_entry.id   AF-A0A849BJJ1-F1
#
_cell.length_a   1.000
_cell.length_b   1.000
_cell.length_c   1.000
_cell.angle_alpha   90.00
_cell.angle_beta   90.00
_cell.angle_gamma   90.00
#
_symmetry.space_group_name_H-M   'P 1'
#
loop_
_entity.id
_entity.type
_entity.pdbx_description
1 polymer ?
#
loop_
_entity_poly.entity_id
_entity_poly.type
_entity_poly.pdbx_seq_one_letter_code
_entity_poly.pdbx_strand_id
1 'polypeptide(L)'
;MTSTPEASAAVIPQWTLADRLRKIRQMAGMGQRDFSAQLEVPPSRYAQWEAGNNKPRDVVAVARRIELLTGVPASWTLGVHDNGPRPTASDEGREVVRRLGLEPRTH
;
A
#
# COMPACT_ATOMS: atom_id res chain seq x y z
N MET A 1 -39.20 25.39 -3.17
CA MET A 1 -37.79 25.25 -3.58
C MET A 1 -37.08 24.44 -2.49
N THR A 2 -36.96 23.14 -2.68
CA THR A 2 -36.31 22.22 -1.73
C THR A 2 -34.84 22.08 -2.10
N SER A 3 -33.96 22.72 -1.34
CA SER A 3 -32.51 22.48 -1.42
C SER A 3 -32.18 21.23 -0.61
N THR A 4 -31.76 20.16 -1.28
CA THR A 4 -31.12 19.00 -0.65
C THR A 4 -29.80 19.47 -0.04
N PRO A 5 -29.48 19.17 1.23
CA PRO A 5 -28.16 19.47 1.79
C PRO A 5 -27.13 18.60 1.08
N GLU A 6 -26.18 19.24 0.41
CA GLU A 6 -24.98 18.60 -0.15
C GLU A 6 -24.20 18.00 1.02
N ALA A 7 -24.22 16.66 1.15
CA ALA A 7 -23.46 15.96 2.16
C ALA A 7 -21.98 16.33 1.99
N SER A 8 -21.40 17.02 2.98
CA SER A 8 -20.01 17.42 2.97
C SER A 8 -19.15 16.19 2.70
N ALA A 9 -18.48 16.15 1.55
CA ALA A 9 -17.69 15.00 1.13
C ALA A 9 -16.62 14.71 2.19
N ALA A 10 -16.71 13.55 2.84
CA ALA A 10 -15.73 13.12 3.82
C ALA A 10 -14.33 13.05 3.18
N VAL A 11 -13.35 13.72 3.77
CA VAL A 11 -11.96 13.69 3.29
C VAL A 11 -11.29 12.42 3.79
N ILE A 12 -10.88 11.55 2.86
CA ILE A 12 -10.12 10.33 3.18
C ILE A 12 -8.62 10.66 3.15
N PRO A 13 -7.89 10.56 4.28
CA PRO A 13 -6.46 10.84 4.30
C PRO A 13 -5.70 9.81 3.46
N GLN A 14 -4.67 10.28 2.75
CA GLN A 14 -3.81 9.45 1.92
C GLN A 14 -2.51 9.14 2.66
N TRP A 15 -2.04 7.91 2.54
CA TRP A 15 -0.76 7.51 3.11
C TRP A 15 0.39 7.97 2.22
N THR A 16 1.43 8.54 2.80
CA THR A 16 2.69 8.86 2.11
C THR A 16 3.72 7.74 2.32
N LEU A 17 4.81 7.74 1.55
CA LEU A 17 5.93 6.81 1.77
C LEU A 17 6.47 6.95 3.20
N ALA A 18 6.57 8.18 3.71
CA ALA A 18 7.03 8.45 5.07
C ALA A 18 6.13 7.79 6.12
N ASP A 19 4.81 7.86 5.95
CA ASP A 19 3.84 7.24 6.88
C ASP A 19 3.96 5.72 6.87
N ARG A 20 4.12 5.15 5.68
CA ARG A 20 4.31 3.70 5.51
C ARG A 20 5.62 3.23 6.17
N LEU A 21 6.73 3.94 5.96
CA LEU A 21 8.01 3.63 6.61
C LEU A 21 7.92 3.67 8.14
N ARG A 22 7.31 4.73 8.70
CA ARG A 22 7.08 4.84 10.15
C ARG A 22 6.26 3.67 10.68
N LYS A 23 5.19 3.31 9.98
CA LYS A 23 4.29 2.22 10.40
C LYS A 23 5.00 0.88 10.41
N ILE A 24 5.77 0.57 9.37
CA ILE A 24 6.57 -0.66 9.28
C ILE A 24 7.57 -0.74 10.42
N ARG A 25 8.33 0.34 10.65
CA ARG A 25 9.31 0.37 11.73
C ARG A 25 8.65 0.17 13.11
N GLN A 26 7.51 0.81 13.34
CA GLN A 26 6.75 0.64 14.59
C GLN A 26 6.26 -0.81 14.75
N MET A 27 5.80 -1.45 13.68
CA MET A 27 5.41 -2.87 13.71
C MET A 27 6.60 -3.79 14.00
N ALA A 28 7.80 -3.44 13.55
CA ALA A 28 9.02 -4.15 13.87
C ALA A 28 9.53 -3.90 15.31
N GLY A 29 8.93 -2.96 16.05
CA GLY A 29 9.34 -2.62 17.42
C GLY A 29 10.70 -1.92 17.49
N MET A 30 11.17 -1.31 16.39
CA MET A 30 12.53 -0.75 16.29
C MET A 30 12.56 0.78 16.38
N GLY A 31 13.65 1.32 16.95
CA GLY A 31 14.00 2.72 16.81
C GLY A 31 14.49 3.05 15.40
N GLN A 32 14.49 4.35 15.02
CA GLN A 32 14.96 4.78 13.69
C GLN A 32 16.41 4.36 13.44
N ARG A 33 17.27 4.45 14.46
CA ARG A 33 18.69 4.06 14.38
C ARG A 33 18.83 2.57 14.06
N ASP A 34 18.19 1.71 14.84
CA ASP A 34 18.31 0.25 14.68
C ASP A 34 17.73 -0.21 13.35
N PHE A 35 16.56 0.32 12.98
CA PHE A 35 15.93 -0.01 11.71
C PHE A 35 16.79 0.44 10.52
N SER A 36 17.38 1.64 10.58
CA SER A 36 18.29 2.12 9.53
C SER A 36 19.56 1.27 9.42
N ALA A 37 20.08 0.78 10.55
CA ALA A 37 21.25 -0.09 10.57
C ALA A 37 20.95 -1.43 9.89
N GLN A 38 19.79 -2.03 10.16
CA GLN A 38 19.32 -3.27 9.51
C GLN A 38 19.10 -3.09 8.00
N LEU A 39 18.73 -1.89 7.55
CA LEU A 39 18.57 -1.57 6.12
C LEU A 39 19.89 -1.15 5.43
N GLU A 40 20.98 -1.06 6.19
CA GLU A 40 22.28 -0.54 5.76
C GLU A 40 22.21 0.89 5.20
N VAL A 41 21.40 1.73 5.85
CA VAL A 41 21.19 3.13 5.49
C VAL A 41 21.69 4.04 6.63
N PRO A 42 22.37 5.17 6.34
CA PRO A 42 22.73 6.13 7.37
C PRO A 42 21.49 6.59 8.18
N PRO A 43 21.54 6.62 9.53
CA PRO A 43 20.38 6.97 10.35
C PRO A 43 19.80 8.35 10.03
N SER A 44 20.65 9.34 9.76
CA SER A 44 20.22 10.69 9.36
C SER A 44 19.45 10.69 8.04
N ARG A 45 19.85 9.85 7.08
CA ARG A 45 19.15 9.71 5.81
C ARG A 45 17.79 9.04 5.99
N TYR A 46 17.73 7.98 6.80
CA TYR A 46 16.46 7.31 7.10
C TYR A 46 15.48 8.23 7.84
N ALA A 47 15.96 9.02 8.80
CA ALA A 47 15.15 10.01 9.51
C ALA A 47 14.55 11.05 8.56
N GLN A 48 15.27 11.49 7.52
CA GLN A 48 14.74 12.41 6.51
C GLN A 48 13.67 11.77 5.62
N TRP A 49 13.75 10.46 5.36
CA TRP A 49 12.70 9.72 4.67
C TRP A 49 11.43 9.63 5.51
N GLU A 50 11.57 9.26 6.79
CA GLU A 50 10.44 9.28 7.72
C GLU A 50 9.91 10.70 7.94
N ALA A 51 10.71 11.75 7.86
CA ALA A 51 10.19 13.13 7.96
C ALA A 51 9.43 13.58 6.70
N GLY A 52 9.57 12.86 5.57
CA GLY A 52 9.02 13.27 4.28
C GLY A 52 9.85 14.36 3.58
N ASN A 53 11.01 14.72 4.11
CA ASN A 53 11.88 15.77 3.57
C ASN A 53 12.55 15.36 2.26
N ASN A 54 12.88 14.08 2.11
CA ASN A 54 13.39 13.51 0.86
C ASN A 54 12.99 12.03 0.74
N LYS A 55 13.36 11.42 -0.40
CA LYS A 55 13.05 10.01 -0.70
C LYS A 55 14.33 9.23 -0.99
N PRO A 56 14.32 7.89 -0.84
CA PRO A 56 15.40 7.05 -1.34
C PRO A 56 15.60 7.25 -2.84
N ARG A 57 16.86 7.20 -3.29
CA ARG A 57 17.18 7.22 -4.73
C ARG A 57 16.59 6.01 -5.45
N ASP A 58 16.70 4.84 -4.81
CA ASP A 58 16.10 3.59 -5.28
C ASP A 58 15.09 3.11 -4.24
N VAL A 59 13.84 3.58 -4.38
CA VAL A 59 12.75 3.24 -3.47
C VAL A 59 12.37 1.76 -3.56
N VAL A 60 12.54 1.13 -4.73
CA VAL A 60 12.17 -0.28 -4.95
C VAL A 60 13.17 -1.18 -4.24
N ALA A 61 14.47 -0.90 -4.34
CA ALA A 61 15.48 -1.65 -3.59
C ALA A 61 15.28 -1.54 -2.08
N VAL A 62 14.96 -0.34 -1.57
CA VAL A 62 14.64 -0.16 -0.14
C VAL A 62 13.39 -0.93 0.26
N ALA A 63 12.32 -0.88 -0.54
CA ALA A 63 11.09 -1.62 -0.27
C ALA A 63 11.33 -3.14 -0.23
N ARG A 64 12.17 -3.68 -1.13
CA ARG A 64 12.55 -5.10 -1.10
C ARG A 64 13.35 -5.48 0.15
N ARG A 65 14.29 -4.63 0.59
CA ARG A 65 15.03 -4.88 1.85
C ARG A 65 14.11 -4.87 3.05
N ILE A 66 13.15 -3.94 3.08
CA ILE A 66 12.13 -3.88 4.12
C ILE A 66 11.28 -5.15 4.14
N GLU A 67 10.87 -5.65 2.98
CA GLU A 67 10.12 -6.89 2.86
C GLU A 67 10.90 -8.08 3.42
N LEU A 68 12.18 -8.21 3.06
CA LEU A 68 13.03 -9.27 3.59
C LEU A 68 13.24 -9.17 5.10
N LEU A 69 13.35 -7.94 5.64
CA LEU A 69 13.58 -7.70 7.06
C LEU A 69 12.33 -7.89 7.93
N THR A 70 11.16 -7.51 7.42
CA THR A 70 9.94 -7.35 8.23
C THR A 70 8.76 -8.23 7.79
N GLY A 71 8.84 -8.82 6.60
CA GLY A 71 7.72 -9.52 5.96
C GLY A 71 6.63 -8.60 5.39
N VAL A 72 6.77 -7.27 5.50
CA VAL A 72 5.82 -6.33 4.89
C VAL A 72 6.06 -6.26 3.38
N PRO A 73 5.07 -6.56 2.53
CA PRO A 73 5.26 -6.59 1.08
C PRO A 73 5.81 -5.27 0.54
N ALA A 74 6.78 -5.35 -0.40
CA ALA A 74 7.32 -4.15 -1.04
C ALA A 74 6.22 -3.33 -1.73
N SER A 75 5.21 -3.99 -2.29
CA SER A 75 4.04 -3.35 -2.91
C SER A 75 3.25 -2.48 -1.93
N TRP A 76 3.14 -2.87 -0.66
CA TRP A 76 2.51 -2.03 0.37
C TRP A 76 3.38 -0.82 0.65
N THR A 77 4.69 -1.01 0.87
CA THR A 77 5.65 0.10 1.09
C THR A 77 5.61 1.13 -0.04
N LEU A 78 5.47 0.67 -1.28
CA LEU A 78 5.38 1.50 -2.49
C LEU A 78 4.00 2.14 -2.71
N GLY A 79 2.99 1.78 -1.94
CA GLY A 79 1.63 2.29 -2.04
C GLY A 79 0.82 1.77 -3.22
N VAL A 80 1.20 0.62 -3.79
CA VAL A 80 0.52 0.01 -4.94
C VAL A 80 -0.86 -0.56 -4.55
N HIS A 81 -1.07 -0.86 -3.27
CA HIS A 81 -2.32 -1.43 -2.74
C HIS A 81 -3.35 -0.40 -2.24
N ASP A 82 -3.04 0.90 -2.25
CA ASP A 82 -3.91 1.94 -1.70
C ASP A 82 -5.02 2.37 -2.66
N ASN A 83 -5.59 1.42 -3.41
CA ASN A 83 -6.88 1.63 -4.06
C ASN A 83 -7.90 1.90 -2.94
N GLY A 84 -8.13 3.18 -2.62
CA GLY A 84 -9.34 3.63 -1.96
C GLY A 84 -10.57 3.09 -2.70
N PRO A 85 -11.77 3.15 -2.11
CA PRO A 85 -12.96 2.57 -2.71
C PRO A 85 -13.05 3.03 -4.17
N ARG A 86 -12.79 2.11 -5.11
CA ARG A 86 -13.04 2.35 -6.52
C ARG A 86 -14.53 2.67 -6.56
N PRO A 87 -14.97 3.89 -6.95
CA PRO A 87 -16.37 4.06 -7.27
C PRO A 87 -16.65 3.04 -8.37
N THR A 88 -17.46 2.04 -8.06
CA THR A 88 -17.92 1.01 -8.99
C THR A 88 -18.87 1.68 -9.97
N ALA A 89 -18.34 2.55 -10.83
CA ALA A 89 -19.04 3.06 -11.99
C ALA A 89 -18.55 2.23 -13.17
N SER A 90 -19.42 1.33 -13.61
CA SER A 90 -19.33 0.47 -14.80
C SER A 90 -18.63 -0.88 -14.59
N ASP A 91 -19.38 -1.79 -13.97
CA ASP A 91 -19.29 -3.23 -14.20
C ASP A 91 -19.82 -3.55 -15.60
N GLU A 92 -19.08 -3.17 -16.64
CA GLU A 92 -19.35 -3.60 -18.01
C GLU A 92 -18.09 -4.20 -18.62
N GLY A 93 -18.09 -5.53 -18.78
CA GLY A 93 -17.22 -6.20 -19.75
C GLY A 93 -16.20 -7.21 -19.21
N ARG A 94 -16.57 -8.09 -18.27
CA ARG A 94 -15.84 -9.36 -18.07
C ARG A 94 -16.77 -10.56 -17.96
N GLU A 95 -17.48 -10.85 -19.05
CA GLU A 95 -17.97 -12.20 -19.31
C GLU A 95 -17.13 -12.82 -20.43
N VAL A 96 -16.35 -13.86 -20.11
CA VAL A 96 -16.45 -15.22 -20.68
C VAL A 96 -15.60 -16.16 -19.82
N VAL A 97 -16.22 -16.83 -18.85
CA VAL A 97 -15.82 -18.20 -18.47
C VAL A 97 -17.10 -19.00 -18.28
N ARG A 98 -17.71 -19.45 -19.38
CA ARG A 98 -18.65 -20.57 -19.34
C ARG A 98 -17.85 -21.85 -19.08
N ARG A 99 -17.60 -22.15 -17.80
CA ARG A 99 -17.32 -23.53 -17.37
C ARG A 99 -18.67 -24.27 -17.43
N LEU A 100 -18.98 -24.85 -18.58
CA LEU A 100 -20.14 -25.73 -18.69
C LEU A 100 -19.86 -27.00 -17.88
N GLY A 101 -20.76 -27.27 -16.94
CA GLY A 101 -20.66 -28.33 -15.96
C GLY A 101 -20.52 -29.72 -16.58
N LEU A 102 -19.77 -30.55 -15.86
CA LEU A 102 -19.86 -32.00 -15.87
C LEU A 102 -21.29 -32.39 -15.49
N GLU A 103 -21.96 -33.19 -16.33
CA GLU A 103 -22.99 -34.13 -15.87
C GLU A 103 -22.84 -35.44 -16.69
N PRO A 104 -23.01 -36.61 -16.06
CA PRO A 104 -22.73 -37.91 -16.67
C PRO A 104 -23.89 -38.36 -17.57
N ARG A 105 -23.58 -39.01 -18.69
CA ARG A 105 -24.57 -39.80 -19.42
C ARG A 105 -24.04 -41.22 -19.62
N THR A 106 -24.46 -42.05 -18.67
CA THR A 106 -24.69 -43.48 -18.85
C THR A 106 -25.58 -43.74 -20.07
N HIS A 107 -25.12 -44.59 -20.98
CA HIS A 107 -25.93 -45.62 -21.63
C HIS A 107 -25.03 -46.75 -22.16
#